data_AF-A0A946M836-F1
#
_entry.id   AF-A0A946M836-F1
#
_cell.length_a   1.000
_cell.length_b   1.000
_cell.length_c   1.000
_cell.angle_alpha   90.00
_cell.angle_beta   90.00
_cell.angle_gamma   90.00
#
_symmetry.space_group_name_H-M   'P 1'
#
loop_
_entity.id
_entity.type
_entity.pdbx_description
1 polymer ?
#
loop_
_entity_poly.entity_id
_entity_poly.type
_entity_poly.pdbx_seq_one_letter_code
_entity_poly.pdbx_strand_id
1 'polypeptide(L)'
;LSNKILKELSDAINAWVIKPIGSEGYRTAEVTLGGIDTNEISSKTMMSIKNPGLFFIGEVVDVTGHLGGYNFQWAWSSGYVAGQYV
;
A
#
# COMPACT_ATOMS: atom_id res chain seq x y z
N LEU A 1 13.92 -15.92 -41.14
CA LEU A 1 14.15 -16.53 -39.81
C LEU A 1 13.27 -17.76 -39.68
N SER A 2 13.71 -18.81 -38.98
CA SER A 2 12.85 -19.98 -38.75
C SER A 2 11.77 -19.66 -37.71
N ASN A 3 10.63 -20.35 -37.78
CA ASN A 3 9.56 -20.20 -36.78
C ASN A 3 10.05 -20.49 -35.36
N LYS A 4 11.03 -21.39 -35.21
CA LYS A 4 11.69 -21.68 -33.94
C LYS A 4 12.38 -20.43 -33.38
N ILE A 5 13.22 -19.77 -34.20
CA ILE A 5 13.95 -18.57 -33.75
C ILE A 5 12.99 -17.39 -33.49
N LEU A 6 11.94 -17.24 -34.31
CA LEU A 6 10.91 -16.21 -34.07
C LEU A 6 10.19 -16.44 -32.74
N LYS A 7 9.92 -17.70 -32.40
CA LYS A 7 9.32 -18.06 -31.11
C LYS A 7 10.26 -17.79 -29.94
N GLU A 8 11.52 -18.19 -30.04
CA GLU A 8 12.54 -17.90 -29.01
C GLU A 8 12.69 -16.40 -28.75
N LEU A 9 12.71 -15.58 -29.82
CA LEU A 9 12.77 -14.12 -29.70
C LEU A 9 11.49 -13.53 -29.08
N SER A 10 10.31 -14.01 -29.51
CA SER A 10 9.03 -13.58 -28.95
C SER A 10 8.95 -13.88 -27.45
N ASP A 11 9.37 -15.08 -27.05
CA ASP A 11 9.34 -15.52 -25.65
C ASP A 11 10.34 -14.70 -24.82
N ALA A 12 11.52 -14.40 -25.35
CA ALA A 12 12.52 -13.57 -24.67
C ALA A 12 12.05 -12.12 -24.40
N ILE A 13 11.19 -11.57 -25.27
CA ILE A 13 10.67 -10.19 -25.12
C ILE A 13 9.39 -10.17 -24.27
N ASN A 14 8.45 -11.07 -24.55
CA ASN A 14 7.11 -11.00 -23.98
C ASN A 14 6.93 -11.83 -22.70
N ALA A 15 7.84 -12.78 -22.44
CA ALA A 15 7.82 -13.63 -21.25
C ALA A 15 9.17 -13.53 -20.51
N TRP A 16 9.74 -12.33 -20.46
CA TRP A 16 11.03 -12.11 -19.81
C TRP A 16 10.95 -12.37 -18.31
N VAL A 17 11.61 -13.43 -17.85
CA VAL A 17 11.71 -13.77 -16.43
C VAL A 17 12.90 -13.06 -15.80
N ILE A 18 12.61 -12.10 -14.93
CA ILE A 18 13.61 -11.40 -14.12
C ILE A 18 13.50 -11.89 -12.68
N LYS A 19 14.64 -12.11 -12.01
CA LYS A 19 14.71 -12.40 -10.58
C LYS A 19 15.29 -11.20 -9.83
N PRO A 20 14.46 -10.32 -9.24
CA PRO A 20 14.95 -9.22 -8.40
C PRO A 20 15.71 -9.76 -7.19
N ILE A 21 16.76 -9.04 -6.77
CA ILE A 21 17.56 -9.38 -5.59
C ILE A 21 16.95 -8.86 -4.28
N GLY A 22 16.06 -7.87 -4.36
CA GLY A 22 15.43 -7.20 -3.22
C GLY A 22 14.79 -5.88 -3.65
N SER A 23 14.25 -5.13 -2.69
CA SER A 23 13.81 -3.74 -2.89
C SER A 23 14.91 -2.76 -2.45
N GLU A 24 14.83 -1.52 -2.91
CA GLU A 24 15.76 -0.45 -2.52
C GLU A 24 15.56 0.06 -1.07
N GLY A 25 14.45 -0.33 -0.44
CA GLY A 25 14.11 0.01 0.94
C GLY A 25 13.52 1.41 1.12
N TYR A 26 13.41 1.82 2.39
CA TYR A 26 12.63 3.00 2.79
C TYR A 26 13.18 4.36 2.32
N ARG A 27 14.43 4.43 1.88
CA ARG A 27 14.99 5.68 1.37
C ARG A 27 14.39 6.07 0.01
N THR A 28 13.86 5.11 -0.73
CA THR A 28 13.22 5.32 -2.04
C THR A 28 11.77 4.83 -2.10
N ALA A 29 11.29 4.06 -1.12
CA ALA A 29 9.89 3.68 -1.03
C ALA A 29 8.99 4.92 -0.89
N GLU A 30 7.88 4.95 -1.63
CA GLU A 30 6.88 6.03 -1.57
C GLU A 30 5.88 5.86 -0.41
N VAL A 31 5.67 4.61 0.04
CA VAL A 31 4.70 4.25 1.08
C VAL A 31 5.18 3.03 1.88
N THR A 32 4.69 2.93 3.11
CA THR A 32 4.90 1.78 4.00
C THR A 32 3.74 0.77 3.89
N LEU A 33 4.07 -0.51 3.69
CA LEU A 33 3.13 -1.62 3.85
C LEU A 33 3.08 -2.06 5.31
N GLY A 34 1.90 -2.38 5.82
CA GLY A 34 1.69 -2.69 7.23
C GLY A 34 1.29 -1.45 8.04
N GLY A 35 1.28 -1.58 9.36
CA GLY A 35 0.95 -0.48 10.28
C GLY A 35 0.22 -0.98 11.52
N ILE A 36 -0.55 -0.08 12.13
CA ILE A 36 -1.45 -0.41 13.23
C ILE A 36 -2.58 -1.29 12.70
N ASP A 37 -2.78 -2.44 13.35
CA ASP A 37 -3.80 -3.41 12.98
C ASP A 37 -5.19 -2.76 12.97
N THR A 38 -5.84 -2.82 11.81
CA THR A 38 -7.18 -2.25 11.59
C THR A 38 -8.25 -2.91 12.45
N ASN A 39 -8.01 -4.12 12.98
CA ASN A 39 -8.89 -4.79 13.94
C ASN A 39 -8.85 -4.15 15.34
N GLU A 40 -7.85 -3.32 15.65
CA GLU A 40 -7.69 -2.66 16.96
C GLU A 40 -8.22 -1.22 16.99
N ILE A 41 -8.79 -0.74 15.87
CA ILE A 41 -9.39 0.57 15.74
C ILE A 41 -10.82 0.48 15.22
N SER A 42 -11.66 1.42 15.61
CA SER A 42 -13.02 1.55 15.08
C SER A 42 -12.99 2.01 13.63
N SER A 43 -13.53 1.20 12.71
CA SER A 43 -13.64 1.58 11.28
C SER A 43 -14.53 2.81 11.03
N LYS A 44 -15.40 3.16 11.98
CA LYS A 44 -16.29 4.32 11.88
C LYS A 44 -15.69 5.62 12.42
N THR A 45 -14.77 5.54 13.37
CA THR A 45 -14.28 6.71 14.11
C THR A 45 -12.77 6.85 14.13
N MET A 46 -12.03 5.82 13.71
CA MET A 46 -10.57 5.72 13.79
C MET A 46 -9.99 5.73 15.23
N MET A 47 -10.85 5.61 16.25
CA MET A 47 -10.43 5.54 17.66
C MET A 47 -9.93 4.13 18.01
N SER A 48 -8.91 4.03 18.84
CA SER A 48 -8.43 2.78 19.43
C SER A 48 -9.54 2.12 20.26
N ILE A 49 -9.71 0.81 20.09
CA ILE A 49 -10.63 0.01 20.90
C ILE A 49 -10.11 -0.12 22.34
N LYS A 50 -8.79 -0.19 22.51
CA LYS A 50 -8.13 -0.41 23.81
C LYS A 50 -7.98 0.87 24.64
N ASN A 51 -7.83 2.01 23.98
CA ASN A 51 -7.54 3.29 24.63
C ASN A 51 -8.53 4.36 24.15
N PRO A 52 -9.65 4.58 24.86
CA PRO A 52 -10.61 5.63 24.51
C PRO A 52 -9.95 7.02 24.47
N GLY A 53 -10.26 7.80 23.42
CA GLY A 53 -9.67 9.13 23.19
C GLY A 53 -8.35 9.12 22.40
N LEU A 54 -7.77 7.94 22.12
CA LEU A 54 -6.62 7.80 21.23
C LEU A 54 -7.08 7.43 19.81
N PHE A 55 -6.60 8.15 18.80
CA PHE A 55 -6.98 7.97 17.39
C PHE A 55 -5.75 7.73 16.52
N PHE A 56 -5.93 6.95 15.45
CA PHE A 56 -4.88 6.68 14.45
C PHE A 56 -5.44 6.89 13.05
N ILE A 57 -4.75 7.69 12.23
CA ILE A 57 -5.19 8.08 10.88
C ILE A 57 -4.02 8.04 9.90
N GLY A 58 -4.34 7.97 8.61
CA GLY A 58 -3.34 8.00 7.54
C GLY A 58 -2.44 6.77 7.51
N GLU A 59 -1.21 6.96 7.02
CA GLU A 59 -0.27 5.88 6.68
C GLU A 59 0.20 5.03 7.86
N VAL A 60 0.05 5.51 9.10
CA VAL A 60 0.42 4.71 10.28
C VAL A 60 -0.50 3.50 10.50
N VAL A 61 -1.70 3.54 9.91
CA VAL A 61 -2.67 2.44 9.94
C VAL A 61 -2.35 1.44 8.83
N ASP A 62 -2.57 0.15 9.07
CA ASP A 62 -2.39 -0.94 8.09
C ASP A 62 -3.40 -0.88 6.94
N VAL A 63 -3.29 0.15 6.12
CA VAL A 63 -4.07 0.42 4.91
C VAL A 63 -3.14 1.07 3.89
N THR A 64 -2.81 0.32 2.84
CA THR A 64 -1.91 0.78 1.76
C THR A 64 -2.64 0.77 0.43
N GLY A 65 -2.75 1.94 -0.21
CA GLY A 65 -3.33 2.09 -1.54
C GLY A 65 -2.32 1.84 -2.66
N HIS A 66 -2.83 1.56 -3.86
CA HIS A 66 -2.01 1.55 -5.07
C HIS A 66 -1.43 2.95 -5.38
N LEU A 67 -0.39 2.99 -6.21
CA LEU A 67 0.13 4.25 -6.75
C LEU A 67 -0.97 4.99 -7.53
N GLY A 68 -0.98 6.32 -7.45
CA GLY A 68 -1.97 7.16 -8.16
C GLY A 68 -2.92 7.94 -7.24
N GLY A 69 -2.48 8.33 -6.04
CA GLY A 69 -3.23 9.23 -5.15
C GLY A 69 -4.13 8.55 -4.12
N TYR A 70 -4.21 7.23 -4.12
CA TYR A 70 -5.04 6.46 -3.16
C TYR A 70 -4.57 6.63 -1.71
N ASN A 71 -3.26 6.70 -1.46
CA ASN A 71 -2.72 6.93 -0.11
C ASN A 71 -3.07 8.33 0.41
N PHE A 72 -3.05 9.36 -0.44
CA PHE A 72 -3.56 10.68 -0.07
C PHE A 72 -5.06 10.63 0.22
N GLN A 73 -5.87 10.00 -0.64
CA GLN A 73 -7.30 9.84 -0.40
C GLN A 73 -7.60 9.14 0.94
N TRP A 74 -6.82 8.12 1.30
CA TRP A 74 -6.92 7.45 2.59
C TRP A 74 -6.57 8.39 3.75
N ALA A 75 -5.47 9.15 3.64
CA ALA A 75 -5.10 10.15 4.66
C ALA A 75 -6.21 11.19 4.86
N TRP A 76 -6.82 11.69 3.78
CA TRP A 76 -7.92 12.65 3.87
C TRP A 76 -9.17 12.04 4.50
N SER A 77 -9.57 10.84 4.07
CA SER A 77 -10.80 10.19 4.53
C SER A 77 -10.71 9.81 6.02
N SER A 78 -9.61 9.17 6.42
CA SER A 78 -9.39 8.75 7.81
C SER A 78 -9.25 9.96 8.75
N GLY A 79 -8.50 10.99 8.34
CA GLY A 79 -8.38 12.24 9.09
C GLY A 79 -9.71 12.97 9.25
N TYR A 80 -10.50 13.08 8.17
CA TYR A 80 -11.82 13.69 8.21
C TYR A 80 -12.73 12.95 9.20
N VAL A 81 -12.82 11.62 9.07
CA VAL A 81 -13.67 10.80 9.93
C VAL A 81 -13.26 10.93 11.39
N ALA A 82 -11.98 10.79 11.73
CA ALA A 82 -11.52 10.98 13.10
C ALA A 82 -11.91 12.36 13.65
N GLY A 83 -11.68 13.42 12.88
CA GLY A 83 -12.02 14.79 13.26
C GLY A 83 -13.50 15.08 13.49
N GLN A 84 -14.42 14.21 13.06
CA GLN A 84 -15.85 14.31 13.41
C GLN A 84 -16.18 13.75 14.81
N TYR A 85 -15.24 13.06 15.47
CA TYR A 85 -15.44 12.36 16.75
C TYR A 85 -14.40 12.70 17.83
N VAL A 86 -13.49 13.64 17.56
CA VAL A 86 -12.50 14.17 18.54
C VAL A 86 -13.12 15.28 19.38
#